data_AF-A0A835XW65-F1
#
_entry.id   AF-A0A835XW65-F1
#
_cell.length_a   1.000
_cell.length_b   1.000
_cell.length_c   1.000
_cell.angle_alpha   90.00
_cell.angle_beta   90.00
_cell.angle_gamma   90.00
#
_symmetry.space_group_name_H-M   'P 1'
#
loop_
_entity.id
_entity.type
_entity.pdbx_description
1 polymer ?
#
loop_
_entity_poly.entity_id
_entity_poly.type
_entity_poly.pdbx_seq_one_letter_code
_entity_poly.pdbx_strand_id
1 'polypeptide(L)'
;MLRFPDRSTSIGSAINAYLANQSQLDDGAVHLLFVANRLEKRSEMLRLLASGTTLVLDRYSYSGVAYTAAKGVGHLPMDYLKSLETVLPAADLVLHMHMSAEATARRGGYGEERYEKLEFQQKVMSAFEALRDERWAVVDASGTIEAIAEQVAALAEPVVRAAREGAPLGRLWDYSPLEPGWRGQAQGPAEEAADGVVQVALQRPGVAKAGADGGAAVAAGAAVGASS
;
A
#
# COMPACT_ATOMS: atom_id res chain seq x y z
N MET A 1 1.88 8.30 -2.65
CA MET A 1 2.01 7.47 -1.42
C MET A 1 0.67 7.40 -0.72
N LEU A 2 0.31 6.26 -0.12
CA LEU A 2 -0.86 6.12 0.77
C LEU A 2 -0.38 5.77 2.19
N ARG A 3 -1.21 6.03 3.19
CA ARG A 3 -0.91 5.76 4.61
C ARG A 3 -2.14 5.23 5.31
N PHE A 4 -1.95 4.27 6.22
CA PHE A 4 -3.04 3.72 7.04
C PHE A 4 -2.77 3.89 8.56
N PRO A 5 -3.70 4.46 9.34
CA PRO A 5 -5.01 4.93 8.90
C PRO A 5 -4.90 6.23 8.09
N ASP A 6 -5.71 6.36 7.04
CA ASP A 6 -5.93 7.64 6.38
C ASP A 6 -6.83 8.46 7.30
N ARG A 7 -6.22 9.38 8.06
CA ARG A 7 -6.91 10.21 9.07
C ARG A 7 -7.81 11.29 8.44
N SER A 8 -7.80 11.49 7.12
CA SER A 8 -8.61 12.52 6.45
C SER A 8 -10.09 12.14 6.29
N THR A 9 -10.42 10.85 6.35
CA THR A 9 -11.80 10.37 6.16
C THR A 9 -12.57 10.28 7.48
N SER A 10 -13.89 10.09 7.42
CA SER A 10 -14.73 9.99 8.63
C SER A 10 -14.36 8.79 9.51
N ILE A 11 -14.00 7.65 8.88
CA ILE A 11 -13.51 6.47 9.61
C ILE A 11 -12.11 6.75 10.18
N GLY A 12 -11.24 7.37 9.38
CA GLY A 12 -9.93 7.86 9.82
C GLY A 12 -9.97 8.79 11.03
N SER A 13 -10.95 9.69 11.07
CA SER A 13 -11.18 10.63 12.18
C SER A 13 -11.60 9.90 13.47
N ALA A 14 -12.47 8.89 13.36
CA ALA A 14 -12.86 8.06 14.50
C ALA A 14 -11.68 7.23 15.05
N ILE A 15 -10.84 6.69 14.16
CA ILE A 15 -9.58 6.01 14.54
C ILE A 15 -8.61 6.99 15.21
N ASN A 16 -8.45 8.20 14.67
CA ASN A 16 -7.58 9.23 15.23
C ASN A 16 -8.00 9.62 16.67
N ALA A 17 -9.29 9.83 16.90
CA ALA A 17 -9.82 10.08 18.25
C ALA A 17 -9.52 8.94 19.22
N TYR A 18 -9.61 7.69 18.78
CA TYR A 18 -9.25 6.53 19.61
C TYR A 18 -7.75 6.47 19.93
N LEU A 19 -6.88 6.70 18.94
CA LEU A 19 -5.42 6.68 19.09
C LEU A 19 -4.93 7.81 20.01
N ALA A 20 -5.52 8.99 19.89
CA ALA A 20 -5.26 10.15 20.74
C ALA A 20 -5.92 10.06 22.14
N ASN A 21 -6.47 8.89 22.51
CA ASN A 21 -7.19 8.64 23.77
C ASN A 21 -8.43 9.54 24.02
N GLN A 22 -8.95 10.21 23.00
CA GLN A 22 -10.13 11.08 23.05
C GLN A 22 -11.45 10.29 22.99
N SER A 23 -11.42 9.04 22.51
CA SER A 23 -12.53 8.10 22.57
C SER A 23 -12.09 6.74 23.11
N GLN A 24 -13.05 5.97 23.62
CA GLN A 24 -12.86 4.56 23.96
C GLN A 24 -13.78 3.71 23.08
N LEU A 25 -13.24 2.61 22.57
CA LEU A 25 -13.93 1.65 21.71
C LEU A 25 -13.51 0.25 22.14
N ASP A 26 -14.40 -0.71 21.93
CA ASP A 26 -14.06 -2.13 22.01
C ASP A 26 -12.93 -2.49 21.03
N ASP A 27 -12.12 -3.48 21.39
CA ASP A 27 -10.92 -3.86 20.62
C ASP A 27 -11.27 -4.49 19.26
N GLY A 28 -12.38 -5.21 19.17
CA GLY A 28 -12.92 -5.72 17.90
C GLY A 28 -13.54 -4.58 17.07
N ALA A 29 -14.30 -3.69 17.72
CA ALA A 29 -14.90 -2.54 17.04
C ALA A 29 -13.84 -1.62 16.40
N VAL A 30 -12.77 -1.27 17.12
CA VAL A 30 -11.70 -0.42 16.55
C VAL A 30 -10.90 -1.17 15.47
N HIS A 31 -10.69 -2.48 15.61
CA HIS A 31 -10.06 -3.27 14.56
C HIS A 31 -10.89 -3.25 13.26
N LEU A 32 -12.21 -3.37 13.35
CA LEU A 32 -13.12 -3.26 12.21
C LEU A 32 -13.07 -1.85 11.57
N LEU A 33 -12.91 -0.78 12.35
CA LEU A 33 -12.67 0.56 11.77
C LEU A 33 -11.34 0.61 10.98
N PHE A 34 -10.26 0.05 11.51
CA PHE A 34 -8.99 -0.04 10.79
C PHE A 34 -9.11 -0.85 9.49
N VAL A 35 -9.86 -1.95 9.49
CA VAL A 35 -10.14 -2.75 8.28
C VAL A 35 -10.97 -1.94 7.28
N ALA A 36 -12.06 -1.30 7.72
CA ALA A 36 -12.90 -0.46 6.88
C ALA A 36 -12.12 0.70 6.24
N ASN A 37 -11.19 1.31 6.98
CA ASN A 37 -10.32 2.38 6.49
C ASN A 37 -9.27 1.93 5.45
N ARG A 38 -8.98 0.62 5.35
CA ARG A 38 -8.25 0.06 4.20
C ARG A 38 -9.18 -0.28 3.04
N LEU A 39 -10.37 -0.79 3.33
CA LEU A 39 -11.37 -1.15 2.32
C LEU A 39 -11.91 0.07 1.54
N GLU A 40 -12.09 1.22 2.18
CA GLU A 40 -12.49 2.47 1.49
C GLU A 40 -11.47 2.89 0.40
N LYS A 41 -10.19 2.55 0.56
CA LYS A 41 -9.12 2.77 -0.43
C LYS A 41 -8.97 1.64 -1.44
N ARG A 42 -9.63 0.50 -1.28
CA ARG A 42 -9.44 -0.69 -2.15
C ARG A 42 -9.62 -0.37 -3.64
N SER A 43 -10.70 0.33 -3.98
CA SER A 43 -11.01 0.67 -5.38
C SER A 43 -10.00 1.66 -5.97
N GLU A 44 -9.56 2.64 -5.18
CA GLU A 44 -8.51 3.58 -5.57
C GLU A 44 -7.18 2.86 -5.81
N MET A 45 -6.78 2.00 -4.86
CA MET A 45 -5.58 1.18 -4.99
C MET A 45 -5.65 0.38 -6.28
N LEU A 46 -6.65 -0.48 -6.47
CA LEU A 46 -6.78 -1.34 -7.65
C LEU A 46 -6.80 -0.57 -8.98
N ARG A 47 -7.37 0.64 -9.02
CA ARG A 47 -7.31 1.53 -10.19
C ARG A 47 -5.89 1.98 -10.49
N LEU A 48 -5.14 2.41 -9.48
CA LEU A 48 -3.73 2.81 -9.61
C LEU A 48 -2.85 1.62 -10.03
N LEU A 49 -3.09 0.42 -9.46
CA LEU A 49 -2.39 -0.80 -9.88
C LEU A 49 -2.67 -1.17 -11.34
N ALA A 50 -3.88 -0.88 -11.83
CA ALA A 50 -4.29 -1.09 -13.22
C ALA A 50 -3.69 -0.06 -14.18
N SER A 51 -3.56 1.20 -13.78
CA SER A 51 -3.02 2.28 -14.62
C SER A 51 -1.50 2.28 -14.76
N GLY A 52 -0.80 1.43 -14.01
CA GLY A 52 0.65 1.40 -14.00
C GLY A 52 1.29 2.22 -12.86
N THR A 53 0.62 2.38 -11.73
CA THR A 53 1.12 3.18 -10.62
C THR A 53 1.50 2.30 -9.42
N THR A 54 2.79 2.23 -9.15
CA THR A 54 3.33 1.67 -7.90
C THR A 54 2.71 2.33 -6.68
N LEU A 55 2.35 1.52 -5.67
CA LEU A 55 1.86 2.04 -4.40
C LEU A 55 2.85 1.83 -3.26
N VAL A 56 3.35 2.95 -2.75
CA VAL A 56 4.02 3.07 -1.46
C VAL A 56 2.96 3.15 -0.36
N LEU A 57 2.94 2.19 0.57
CA LEU A 57 1.98 2.14 1.69
C LEU A 57 2.70 2.31 3.05
N ASP A 58 2.50 3.45 3.74
CA ASP A 58 2.89 3.61 5.14
C ASP A 58 1.88 2.88 6.04
N ARG A 59 2.31 1.72 6.54
CA ARG A 59 1.51 0.69 7.21
C ARG A 59 0.46 0.08 6.29
N TYR A 60 -0.05 -1.08 6.69
CA TYR A 60 -1.12 -1.79 5.99
C TYR A 60 -1.78 -2.79 6.96
N SER A 61 -2.50 -3.76 6.40
CA SER A 61 -3.12 -4.90 7.10
C SER A 61 -2.25 -5.51 8.22
N TYR A 62 -0.97 -5.80 7.94
CA TYR A 62 -0.04 -6.37 8.94
C TYR A 62 -0.01 -5.59 10.26
N SER A 63 -0.05 -4.25 10.20
CA SER A 63 -0.12 -3.41 11.41
C SER A 63 -1.46 -3.56 12.13
N GLY A 64 -2.57 -3.64 11.41
CA GLY A 64 -3.91 -3.84 11.99
C GLY A 64 -4.01 -5.16 12.76
N VAL A 65 -3.52 -6.25 12.15
CA VAL A 65 -3.49 -7.58 12.79
C VAL A 65 -2.51 -7.61 13.96
N ALA A 66 -1.25 -7.17 13.79
CA ALA A 66 -0.24 -7.24 14.84
C ALA A 66 -0.63 -6.43 16.09
N TYR A 67 -1.12 -5.20 15.92
CA TYR A 67 -1.52 -4.34 17.04
C TYR A 67 -2.76 -4.85 17.78
N THR A 68 -3.68 -5.55 17.10
CA THR A 68 -4.87 -6.12 17.77
C THR A 68 -4.52 -7.44 18.44
N ALA A 69 -3.76 -8.32 17.78
CA ALA A 69 -3.28 -9.57 18.36
C ALA A 69 -2.42 -9.35 19.61
N ALA A 70 -1.58 -8.31 19.63
CA ALA A 70 -0.73 -7.94 20.76
C ALA A 70 -1.51 -7.57 22.06
N LYS A 71 -2.82 -7.28 21.96
CA LYS A 71 -3.69 -7.06 23.13
C LYS A 71 -4.04 -8.35 23.86
N GLY A 72 -3.89 -9.52 23.22
CA GLY A 72 -4.15 -10.83 23.83
C GLY A 72 -5.63 -11.12 24.08
N VAL A 73 -6.54 -10.48 23.34
CA VAL A 73 -7.99 -10.66 23.48
C VAL A 73 -8.41 -12.01 22.88
N GLY A 74 -8.83 -12.96 23.72
CA GLY A 74 -9.04 -14.36 23.33
C GLY A 74 -10.11 -14.59 22.24
N HIS A 75 -11.09 -13.68 22.09
CA HIS A 75 -12.10 -13.76 21.02
C HIS A 75 -11.66 -13.08 19.70
N LEU A 76 -10.43 -12.55 19.65
CA LEU A 76 -9.82 -11.92 18.47
C LEU A 76 -8.52 -12.65 18.06
N PRO A 77 -8.57 -13.97 17.75
CA PRO A 77 -7.39 -14.72 17.33
C PRO A 77 -6.85 -14.21 15.98
N MET A 78 -5.54 -14.36 15.76
CA MET A 78 -4.85 -13.79 14.60
C MET A 78 -5.47 -14.20 13.25
N ASP A 79 -5.91 -15.45 13.08
CA ASP A 79 -6.54 -15.89 11.83
C ASP A 79 -7.93 -15.29 11.60
N TYR A 80 -8.69 -15.00 12.66
CA TYR A 80 -9.94 -14.24 12.53
C TYR A 80 -9.63 -12.83 12.03
N LEU A 81 -8.67 -12.13 12.63
CA LEU A 81 -8.26 -10.79 12.21
C LEU A 81 -7.82 -10.76 10.74
N LYS A 82 -7.00 -11.73 10.32
CA LYS A 82 -6.57 -11.89 8.93
C LYS A 82 -7.77 -12.10 7.98
N SER A 83 -8.75 -12.91 8.38
CA SER A 83 -9.91 -13.26 7.54
C SER A 83 -10.75 -12.04 7.09
N LEU A 84 -10.83 -11.00 7.94
CA LEU A 84 -11.66 -9.81 7.75
C LEU A 84 -11.26 -8.95 6.54
N GLU A 85 -10.02 -9.09 6.06
CA GLU A 85 -9.47 -8.23 5.02
C GLU A 85 -8.83 -8.96 3.84
N THR A 86 -9.08 -10.26 3.72
CA THR A 86 -8.62 -11.11 2.58
C THR A 86 -8.91 -10.51 1.21
N VAL A 87 -10.02 -9.77 1.03
CA VAL A 87 -10.38 -9.14 -0.26
C VAL A 87 -9.44 -8.02 -0.73
N LEU A 88 -8.51 -7.56 0.13
CA LEU A 88 -7.50 -6.57 -0.24
C LEU A 88 -6.40 -7.15 -1.15
N PRO A 89 -5.71 -6.31 -1.95
CA PRO A 89 -4.49 -6.74 -2.62
C PRO A 89 -3.39 -7.05 -1.60
N ALA A 90 -2.65 -8.13 -1.85
CA ALA A 90 -1.42 -8.45 -1.14
C ALA A 90 -0.31 -7.44 -1.48
N ALA A 91 0.67 -7.32 -0.58
CA ALA A 91 1.90 -6.60 -0.86
C ALA A 91 2.91 -7.55 -1.52
N ASP A 92 3.54 -7.12 -2.62
CA ASP A 92 4.61 -7.88 -3.28
C ASP A 92 5.93 -7.87 -2.47
N LEU A 93 6.08 -6.89 -1.57
CA LEU A 93 7.23 -6.69 -0.68
C LEU A 93 6.74 -6.05 0.63
N VAL A 94 7.28 -6.50 1.77
CA VAL A 94 7.07 -5.90 3.09
C VAL A 94 8.42 -5.51 3.68
N LEU A 95 8.68 -4.20 3.81
CA LEU A 95 9.88 -3.70 4.50
C LEU A 95 9.58 -3.52 5.98
N HIS A 96 10.20 -4.36 6.82
CA HIS A 96 10.20 -4.20 8.27
C HIS A 96 11.36 -3.29 8.68
N MET A 97 11.04 -2.02 8.97
CA MET A 97 12.00 -1.01 9.41
C MET A 97 12.42 -1.29 10.86
N HIS A 98 13.48 -2.07 11.03
CA HIS A 98 13.96 -2.47 12.35
C HIS A 98 14.84 -1.40 12.97
N MET A 99 14.61 -1.11 14.26
CA MET A 99 15.49 -0.28 15.07
C MET A 99 15.34 -0.70 16.53
N SER A 100 16.38 -0.49 17.35
CA SER A 100 16.32 -0.85 18.78
C SER A 100 15.24 -0.04 19.52
N ALA A 101 14.72 -0.61 20.61
CA ALA A 101 13.71 0.07 21.44
C ALA A 101 14.25 1.38 22.05
N GLU A 102 15.53 1.38 22.44
CA GLU A 102 16.23 2.53 23.03
C GLU A 102 16.50 3.64 21.99
N ALA A 103 16.67 3.28 20.72
CA ALA A 103 16.76 4.25 19.63
C ALA A 103 15.36 4.78 19.27
N THR A 104 14.33 3.95 19.37
CA THR A 104 12.94 4.33 19.08
C THR A 104 12.40 5.30 20.12
N ALA A 105 12.60 5.01 21.41
CA ALA A 105 12.22 5.91 22.51
C ALA A 105 13.01 7.23 22.54
N ARG A 106 14.13 7.33 21.81
CA ARG A 106 14.90 8.58 21.62
C ARG A 106 14.39 9.44 20.47
N ARG A 107 13.51 8.93 19.60
CA ARG A 107 12.79 9.76 18.61
C ARG A 107 11.63 10.46 19.34
N GLY A 108 11.55 11.78 19.22
CA GLY A 108 10.55 12.59 19.92
C GLY A 108 9.11 12.22 19.55
N GLY A 109 8.18 12.44 20.49
CA GLY A 109 6.76 12.07 20.36
C GLY A 109 6.40 10.69 20.92
N TYR A 110 7.37 9.85 21.30
CA TYR A 110 7.09 8.53 21.89
C TYR A 110 6.41 8.66 23.27
N GLY A 111 5.15 8.23 23.34
CA GLY A 111 4.33 8.19 24.55
C GLY A 111 3.05 9.04 24.48
N GLU A 112 2.82 9.72 23.35
CA GLU A 112 1.66 10.58 23.13
C GLU A 112 0.44 9.80 22.62
N GLU A 113 0.63 8.78 21.78
CA GLU A 113 -0.45 7.91 21.30
C GLU A 113 -0.63 6.63 22.15
N ARG A 114 -1.86 6.12 22.20
CA ARG A 114 -2.32 4.98 23.03
C ARG A 114 -1.38 3.77 23.11
N TYR A 115 -0.67 3.47 22.03
CA TYR A 115 0.14 2.25 21.87
C TYR A 115 1.65 2.44 22.12
N GLU A 116 2.10 3.63 22.49
CA GLU A 116 3.51 3.96 22.64
C GLU A 116 4.04 3.60 24.04
N LYS A 117 3.90 2.31 24.38
CA LYS A 117 4.35 1.72 25.64
C LYS A 117 5.29 0.56 25.34
N LEU A 118 6.46 0.53 25.98
CA LEU A 118 7.54 -0.43 25.68
C LEU A 118 7.08 -1.89 25.72
N GLU A 119 6.41 -2.30 26.80
CA GLU A 119 5.88 -3.66 26.98
C GLU A 119 4.85 -4.05 25.90
N PHE A 120 4.08 -3.07 25.42
CA PHE A 120 3.10 -3.31 24.36
C PHE A 120 3.80 -3.45 23.01
N GLN A 121 4.77 -2.60 22.71
CA GLN A 121 5.56 -2.68 21.49
C GLN A 121 6.33 -4.01 21.39
N GLN A 122 6.84 -4.56 22.50
CA GLN A 122 7.42 -5.91 22.52
C GLN A 122 6.43 -6.99 22.04
N LYS A 123 5.18 -6.95 22.53
CA LYS A 123 4.12 -7.88 22.08
C LYS A 123 3.76 -7.69 20.61
N VAL A 124 3.75 -6.43 20.13
CA VAL A 124 3.54 -6.11 18.71
C VAL A 124 4.67 -6.68 17.84
N MET A 125 5.93 -6.63 18.29
CA MET A 125 7.05 -7.24 17.56
C MET A 125 6.90 -8.76 17.46
N SER A 126 6.54 -9.45 18.56
CA SER A 126 6.24 -10.88 18.51
C SER A 126 5.09 -11.22 17.55
N ALA A 127 4.07 -10.36 17.48
CA ALA A 127 2.96 -10.53 16.55
C ALA A 127 3.37 -10.27 15.09
N PHE A 128 4.31 -9.35 14.82
CA PHE A 128 4.87 -9.16 13.47
C PHE A 128 5.73 -10.33 13.01
N GLU A 129 6.62 -10.88 13.86
CA GLU A 129 7.41 -12.06 13.50
C GLU A 129 6.51 -13.28 13.22
N ALA A 130 5.36 -13.42 13.90
CA ALA A 130 4.36 -14.45 13.62
C ALA A 130 3.56 -14.23 12.32
N LEU A 131 3.58 -13.01 11.75
CA LEU A 131 2.99 -12.67 10.45
C LEU A 131 4.02 -12.70 9.30
N ARG A 132 5.29 -12.96 9.60
CA ARG A 132 6.40 -12.85 8.67
C ARG A 132 6.39 -13.99 7.65
N ASP A 133 6.69 -13.65 6.40
CA ASP A 133 6.82 -14.60 5.30
C ASP A 133 8.00 -14.23 4.37
N GLU A 134 8.15 -14.95 3.26
CA GLU A 134 9.24 -14.78 2.27
C GLU A 134 9.32 -13.39 1.63
N ARG A 135 8.25 -12.58 1.68
CA ARG A 135 8.20 -11.22 1.12
C ARG A 135 8.69 -10.16 2.12
N TRP A 136 9.08 -10.57 3.34
CA TRP A 136 9.52 -9.67 4.39
C TRP A 136 11.04 -9.47 4.39
N ALA A 137 11.47 -8.30 3.93
CA ALA A 137 12.84 -7.84 4.10
C ALA A 137 12.95 -6.94 5.34
N VAL A 138 14.01 -7.13 6.13
CA VAL A 138 14.34 -6.25 7.26
C VAL A 138 15.28 -5.16 6.76
N VAL A 139 14.97 -3.91 7.09
CA VAL A 139 15.80 -2.74 6.80
C VAL A 139 16.32 -2.20 8.12
N ASP A 140 17.63 -1.95 8.22
CA ASP A 140 18.21 -1.31 9.41
C ASP A 140 17.90 0.20 9.37
N ALA A 141 16.95 0.61 10.21
CA ALA A 141 16.49 1.99 10.31
C ALA A 141 17.29 2.84 11.31
N SER A 142 18.48 2.38 11.74
CA SER A 142 19.41 3.12 12.61
C SER A 142 20.41 4.01 11.85
N GLY A 143 20.58 3.80 10.54
CA GLY A 143 21.46 4.59 9.67
C GLY A 143 20.93 6.00 9.32
N THR A 144 21.61 6.68 8.40
CA THR A 144 21.12 7.96 7.85
C THR A 144 19.95 7.74 6.88
N ILE A 145 19.21 8.80 6.56
CA ILE A 145 18.05 8.73 5.65
C ILE A 145 18.49 8.22 4.26
N GLU A 146 19.67 8.65 3.80
CA GLU A 146 20.25 8.29 2.51
C GLU A 146 20.61 6.80 2.47
N ALA A 147 21.33 6.30 3.49
CA ALA A 147 21.70 4.89 3.60
C ALA A 147 20.46 3.96 3.72
N ILE A 148 19.42 4.43 4.42
CA ILE A 148 18.13 3.72 4.49
C ILE A 148 17.44 3.73 3.12
N ALA A 149 17.41 4.87 2.41
CA ALA A 149 16.80 4.98 1.09
C ALA A 149 17.49 4.09 0.04
N GLU A 150 18.82 3.97 0.08
CA GLU A 150 19.60 3.06 -0.77
C GLU A 150 19.24 1.58 -0.51
N GLN A 151 19.19 1.15 0.76
CA GLN A 151 18.75 -0.21 1.11
C GLN A 151 17.32 -0.50 0.63
N VAL A 152 16.42 0.45 0.88
CA VAL A 152 15.00 0.37 0.50
C VAL A 152 14.83 0.28 -1.02
N ALA A 153 15.60 1.05 -1.79
CA ALA A 153 15.60 0.98 -3.26
C ALA A 153 16.16 -0.37 -3.76
N ALA A 154 17.30 -0.81 -3.25
CA ALA A 154 17.96 -2.06 -3.65
C ALA A 154 17.08 -3.30 -3.42
N LEU A 155 16.31 -3.33 -2.33
CA LEU A 155 15.36 -4.41 -2.04
C LEU A 155 14.14 -4.39 -2.94
N ALA A 156 13.69 -3.21 -3.36
CA ALA A 156 12.40 -3.06 -4.01
C ALA A 156 12.46 -2.99 -5.53
N GLU A 157 13.50 -2.42 -6.14
CA GLU A 157 13.67 -2.39 -7.60
C GLU A 157 13.50 -3.75 -8.31
N PRO A 158 14.01 -4.88 -7.79
CA PRO A 158 13.77 -6.20 -8.39
C PRO A 158 12.29 -6.60 -8.40
N VAL A 159 11.56 -6.28 -7.32
CA VAL A 159 10.12 -6.55 -7.18
C VAL A 159 9.31 -5.72 -8.19
N VAL A 160 9.73 -4.48 -8.46
CA VAL A 160 9.12 -3.62 -9.52
C VAL A 160 9.30 -4.21 -10.89
N ARG A 161 10.49 -4.72 -11.17
CA ARG A 161 10.82 -5.31 -12.45
C ARG A 161 9.92 -6.52 -12.70
N ALA A 162 9.84 -7.44 -11.74
CA ALA A 162 8.94 -8.59 -11.81
C ALA A 162 7.45 -8.19 -11.97
N ALA A 163 6.98 -7.19 -11.21
CA ALA A 163 5.61 -6.69 -11.32
C ALA A 163 5.30 -6.08 -12.70
N ARG A 164 6.25 -5.32 -13.28
CA ARG A 164 6.19 -4.76 -14.64
C ARG A 164 6.24 -5.84 -15.72
N GLU A 165 7.00 -6.91 -15.49
CA GLU A 165 7.12 -8.09 -16.36
C GLU A 165 5.90 -9.02 -16.29
N GLY A 166 4.94 -8.75 -15.40
CA GLY A 166 3.62 -9.38 -15.40
C GLY A 166 3.31 -10.30 -14.22
N ALA A 167 4.04 -10.20 -13.10
CA ALA A 167 3.70 -10.95 -11.89
C ALA A 167 2.22 -10.74 -11.46
N PRO A 168 1.52 -11.81 -11.06
CA PRO A 168 0.10 -11.75 -10.70
C PRO A 168 -0.11 -11.00 -9.38
N LEU A 169 -1.22 -10.26 -9.27
CA LEU A 169 -1.60 -9.66 -8.00
C LEU A 169 -2.16 -10.72 -7.06
N GLY A 170 -1.46 -10.97 -5.95
CA GLY A 170 -1.94 -11.84 -4.89
C GLY A 170 -3.14 -11.24 -4.15
N ARG A 171 -4.03 -12.11 -3.70
CA ARG A 171 -5.00 -11.85 -2.64
C ARG A 171 -4.29 -11.83 -1.30
N LEU A 172 -4.65 -10.88 -0.43
CA LEU A 172 -3.99 -10.75 0.86
C LEU A 172 -4.14 -12.05 1.70
N TRP A 173 -3.05 -12.40 2.40
CA TRP A 173 -2.85 -13.60 3.24
C TRP A 173 -2.70 -14.95 2.55
N ASP A 174 -3.40 -15.22 1.45
CA ASP A 174 -3.29 -16.52 0.75
C ASP A 174 -2.52 -16.46 -0.58
N TYR A 175 -2.26 -15.26 -1.10
CA TYR A 175 -1.48 -14.97 -2.31
C TYR A 175 -1.97 -15.66 -3.59
N SER A 176 -3.15 -16.30 -3.56
CA SER A 176 -3.82 -16.74 -4.78
C SER A 176 -4.23 -15.53 -5.63
N PRO A 177 -4.42 -15.67 -6.96
CA PRO A 177 -4.78 -14.53 -7.81
C PRO A 177 -6.04 -13.81 -7.29
N LEU A 178 -5.95 -12.48 -7.10
CA LEU A 178 -7.01 -11.70 -6.46
C LEU A 178 -8.38 -11.82 -7.17
N GLU A 179 -8.38 -11.99 -8.49
CA GLU A 179 -9.56 -12.27 -9.31
C GLU A 179 -9.18 -13.12 -10.54
N PRO A 180 -9.98 -14.12 -10.95
CA PRO A 180 -9.79 -14.83 -12.22
C PRO A 180 -9.98 -13.88 -13.41
N GLY A 181 -8.89 -13.60 -14.14
CA GLY A 181 -8.97 -12.81 -15.37
C GLY A 181 -8.92 -11.29 -15.20
N TRP A 182 -8.55 -10.77 -14.02
CA TRP A 182 -8.17 -9.36 -13.88
C TRP A 182 -7.03 -9.04 -14.86
N ARG A 183 -7.36 -8.24 -15.87
CA ARG A 183 -6.43 -7.58 -16.79
C ARG A 183 -6.89 -6.12 -16.80
N GLY A 184 -6.09 -5.24 -16.19
CA GLY A 184 -6.51 -3.89 -15.79
C GLY A 184 -7.39 -3.18 -16.83
N GLN A 185 -8.69 -3.07 -16.54
CA GLN A 185 -9.61 -2.24 -17.31
C GLN A 185 -9.38 -0.78 -16.92
N ALA A 186 -8.47 -0.12 -17.62
CA ALA A 186 -8.33 1.33 -17.54
C ALA A 186 -9.60 1.99 -18.12
N GLN A 187 -10.42 2.56 -17.24
CA GLN A 187 -11.52 3.47 -17.62
C GLN A 187 -11.21 4.86 -17.05
N GLY A 188 -11.11 5.85 -17.95
CA GLY A 188 -10.90 7.26 -17.63
C GLY A 188 -9.42 7.70 -17.58
N PRO A 189 -9.11 8.96 -17.97
CA PRO A 189 -7.78 9.53 -17.82
C PRO A 189 -7.48 9.78 -16.33
N ALA A 190 -6.20 9.67 -15.95
CA ALA A 190 -5.75 10.01 -14.61
C ALA A 190 -5.29 11.48 -14.56
N GLU A 191 -5.76 12.24 -13.58
CA GLU A 191 -5.14 13.51 -13.19
C GLU A 191 -3.81 13.26 -12.45
N GLU A 192 -2.87 14.19 -12.59
CA GLU A 192 -1.54 14.13 -11.97
C GLU A 192 -1.61 14.43 -10.46
N ALA A 193 -0.81 13.69 -9.68
CA ALA A 193 -0.49 14.01 -8.29
C ALA A 193 0.99 13.71 -8.04
N ALA A 194 1.68 14.61 -7.32
CA ALA A 194 3.13 14.65 -7.22
C ALA A 194 3.73 13.87 -6.02
N ASP A 195 5.03 13.58 -6.14
CA ASP A 195 6.06 13.27 -5.13
C ASP A 195 5.92 12.08 -4.12
N GLY A 196 7.07 11.45 -3.81
CA GLY A 196 7.31 10.74 -2.52
C GLY A 196 7.56 9.21 -2.53
N VAL A 197 8.44 8.75 -1.62
CA VAL A 197 9.26 7.51 -1.72
C VAL A 197 9.39 6.81 -0.33
N VAL A 198 9.44 5.48 -0.12
CA VAL A 198 9.15 4.29 -0.98
C VAL A 198 8.76 3.03 -0.14
N GLN A 199 7.83 2.22 -0.66
CA GLN A 199 7.93 0.77 -0.89
C GLN A 199 7.48 0.57 -2.35
N VAL A 200 8.26 -0.13 -3.17
CA VAL A 200 7.99 -0.34 -4.60
C VAL A 200 7.52 -1.81 -4.72
N ALA A 201 6.39 -2.15 -5.34
CA ALA A 201 6.00 -1.90 -6.73
C ALA A 201 4.48 -1.73 -6.95
N LEU A 202 4.09 -1.56 -8.22
CA LEU A 202 2.88 -2.05 -8.91
C LEU A 202 2.60 -1.24 -10.20
N GLN A 203 3.61 -1.12 -11.07
CA GLN A 203 3.38 -0.62 -12.42
C GLN A 203 3.13 -1.77 -13.39
N ARG A 204 1.92 -1.84 -13.95
CA ARG A 204 1.58 -2.71 -15.09
C ARG A 204 1.59 -1.94 -16.40
N PRO A 205 1.91 -2.60 -17.55
CA PRO A 205 1.95 -1.94 -18.84
C PRO A 205 0.54 -1.50 -19.28
N GLY A 206 0.43 -0.23 -19.69
CA GLY A 206 -0.76 0.25 -20.37
C GLY A 206 -0.95 -0.45 -21.72
N VAL A 207 -2.20 -0.61 -22.14
CA VAL A 207 -2.53 -1.16 -23.45
C VAL A 207 -1.86 -0.30 -24.53
N ALA A 208 -0.96 -0.90 -25.30
CA ALA A 208 -0.42 -0.26 -26.49
C ALA A 208 -1.58 0.05 -27.45
N LYS A 209 -1.87 1.34 -27.65
CA LYS A 209 -2.70 1.76 -28.79
C LYS A 209 -1.94 1.36 -30.05
N ALA A 210 -2.42 0.31 -30.72
CA ALA A 210 -2.03 0.05 -32.09
C ALA A 210 -2.31 1.33 -32.90
N GLY A 211 -1.29 1.88 -33.55
CA GLY A 211 -1.42 3.09 -34.36
C GLY A 211 -2.36 2.82 -35.52
N ALA A 212 -3.55 3.41 -35.46
CA ALA A 212 -4.39 3.57 -36.64
C ALA A 212 -3.90 4.82 -37.38
N ASP A 213 -2.89 4.65 -38.25
CA ASP A 213 -2.48 5.69 -39.19
C ASP A 213 -3.58 5.88 -40.25
N GLY A 214 -4.59 6.67 -39.89
CA GLY A 214 -5.58 7.24 -40.78
C GLY A 214 -5.00 8.46 -41.50
N GLY A 215 -5.18 8.50 -42.82
CA GLY A 215 -4.43 9.37 -43.71
C GLY A 215 -4.48 10.88 -43.45
N ALA A 216 -3.36 11.53 -43.75
CA ALA A 216 -3.27 12.97 -43.92
C ALA A 216 -3.50 13.36 -45.39
N ALA A 217 -4.74 13.74 -45.73
CA ALA A 217 -5.02 14.42 -46.99
C ALA A 217 -4.70 15.91 -46.84
N VAL A 218 -3.56 16.36 -47.39
CA VAL A 218 -3.20 17.78 -47.43
C VAL A 218 -3.81 18.41 -48.68
N ALA A 219 -4.69 19.40 -48.47
CA ALA A 219 -5.23 20.21 -49.56
C ALA A 219 -4.17 21.19 -50.08
N ALA A 220 -3.92 21.17 -51.38
CA ALA A 220 -3.17 22.21 -52.08
C ALA A 220 -3.98 22.64 -53.32
N GLY A 221 -4.54 23.85 -53.27
CA GLY A 221 -5.22 24.46 -54.41
C GLY A 221 -4.25 25.32 -55.23
N ALA A 222 -4.21 25.12 -56.54
CA ALA A 222 -3.68 26.08 -57.51
C ALA A 222 -4.44 25.91 -58.83
N ALA A 223 -4.97 27.01 -59.37
CA ALA A 223 -5.80 27.00 -60.58
C ALA A 223 -5.06 27.61 -61.78
N VAL A 224 -4.92 26.82 -62.86
CA VAL A 224 -4.70 27.21 -64.26
C VAL A 224 -5.17 26.00 -65.10
N GLY A 225 -5.84 26.07 -66.24
CA GLY A 225 -6.36 27.18 -67.05
C GLY A 225 -6.26 26.83 -68.54
N ALA A 226 -7.35 27.09 -69.29
CA ALA A 226 -7.48 27.10 -70.75
C ALA A 226 -7.50 25.76 -71.56
N SER A 227 -8.44 25.72 -72.52
CA SER A 227 -8.42 25.13 -73.89
C SER A 227 -7.82 23.73 -74.15
N SER A 228 -8.43 22.86 -74.97
CA SER A 228 -9.52 23.04 -75.96
C SER A 228 -10.16 21.70 -76.30
#